data_AF-A0A640S7G2-F1
#
_entry.id   AF-A0A640S7G2-F1
#
_cell.length_a   1.000
_cell.length_b   1.000
_cell.length_c   1.000
_cell.angle_alpha   90.00
_cell.angle_beta   90.00
_cell.angle_gamma   90.00
#
_symmetry.space_group_name_H-M   'P 1'
#
loop_
_entity.id
_entity.type
_entity.pdbx_description
1 polymer ?
#
loop_
_entity_poly.entity_id
_entity_poly.type
_entity_poly.pdbx_seq_one_letter_code
_entity_poly.pdbx_strand_id
1 'polypeptide(L)'
;MSGGHSARGTAFTETMLGSARLDGEDATRRARLDLRVTAPHVLRPLGTTVARVSGRLRIAGWADDPYVTGEMEISPLARRRIRYRLAFTVQGRRLTLDGWKSVSPRRPVRSMTVLPCTLYDGEDRIGTGTLRFPLATGLAPFLGSVRFPRHENGSSHLAPRWHGERGRTEVWYTTVTDPATGRGLWLHHELVAPTDGSPAFVHGWAAVFPEPAPDGPQDAVRHTRFGPEPWRGGQDGFRADGITARPGHLEGAAGDFRWELTERPEDAPLFTFPRWSWRRPLLPAAQILPAARATYDGTVTYGGEKLTLHGAPGASARIYGHGNAHRWAWLHADLGNGEVLEIVAAVSTRPGLRRLPPLVFLRLRRGGRTWPRRAERAAFGWAGLGRFRAALGHPDWSVTGRAGLRRIRVEVSLPAERTLPLDYADPDGSPAVCRNSETADAVVRLERWWGRWRTEEEWLLEGTAHAEVGER
;
A
#
# COMPACT_ATOMS: atom_id res chain seq x y z
N MET A 1 -22.81 2.64 -20.78
CA MET A 1 -22.40 1.35 -21.40
C MET A 1 -20.93 1.42 -21.77
N SER A 2 -20.14 0.48 -21.26
CA SER A 2 -18.85 -0.02 -21.74
C SER A 2 -18.38 -0.93 -20.61
N GLY A 3 -18.85 -2.18 -20.65
CA GLY A 3 -18.46 -3.20 -19.70
C GLY A 3 -17.02 -3.60 -19.98
N GLY A 4 -16.07 -2.77 -19.53
CA GLY A 4 -14.64 -3.04 -19.63
C GLY A 4 -14.36 -4.44 -19.10
N HIS A 5 -14.04 -5.36 -20.01
CA HIS A 5 -13.69 -6.72 -19.64
C HIS A 5 -12.43 -6.65 -18.77
N SER A 6 -12.62 -6.83 -17.46
CA SER A 6 -11.56 -7.01 -16.48
C SER A 6 -10.69 -8.19 -16.93
N ALA A 7 -9.60 -7.92 -17.66
CA ALA A 7 -8.63 -8.93 -18.01
C ALA A 7 -8.00 -9.50 -16.74
N ARG A 8 -7.86 -10.83 -16.66
CA ARG A 8 -7.11 -11.47 -15.59
C ARG A 8 -5.63 -11.47 -15.97
N GLY A 9 -4.78 -11.07 -15.04
CA GLY A 9 -3.33 -11.22 -15.12
C GLY A 9 -2.85 -12.58 -14.63
N THR A 10 -1.54 -12.76 -14.51
CA THR A 10 -0.93 -13.87 -13.78
C THR A 10 0.08 -13.31 -12.78
N ALA A 11 0.06 -13.78 -11.54
CA ALA A 11 1.08 -13.46 -10.55
C ALA A 11 1.57 -14.72 -9.85
N PHE A 12 2.87 -14.82 -9.56
CA PHE A 12 3.46 -15.93 -8.83
C PHE A 12 4.78 -15.51 -8.17
N THR A 13 5.28 -16.33 -7.26
CA THR A 13 6.60 -16.16 -6.64
C THR A 13 7.51 -17.30 -7.06
N GLU A 14 8.78 -17.00 -7.30
CA GLU A 14 9.80 -17.98 -7.68
C GLU A 14 11.07 -17.76 -6.86
N THR A 15 11.58 -18.82 -6.24
CA THR A 15 12.89 -18.81 -5.58
C THR A 15 13.85 -19.68 -6.38
N MET A 16 15.04 -19.14 -6.67
CA MET A 16 16.13 -19.86 -7.31
C MET A 16 17.39 -19.80 -6.44
N LEU A 17 18.14 -20.91 -6.43
CA LEU A 17 19.37 -21.08 -5.66
C LEU A 17 20.49 -21.53 -6.58
N GLY A 18 21.70 -21.05 -6.36
CA GLY A 18 22.83 -21.47 -7.17
C GLY A 18 24.10 -20.73 -6.78
N SER A 19 24.85 -20.33 -7.79
CA SER A 19 26.12 -19.65 -7.59
C SER A 19 26.43 -18.63 -8.66
N ALA A 20 27.26 -17.66 -8.31
CA ALA A 20 27.84 -16.66 -9.20
C ALA A 20 29.36 -16.60 -9.00
N ARG A 21 30.09 -16.30 -10.08
CA ARG A 21 31.52 -16.06 -10.10
C ARG A 21 31.74 -14.69 -10.74
N LEU A 22 32.47 -13.82 -10.06
CA LEU A 22 32.85 -12.52 -10.60
C LEU A 22 34.09 -12.67 -11.47
N ASP A 23 34.15 -11.91 -12.55
CA ASP A 23 35.32 -11.90 -13.44
C ASP A 23 36.52 -11.34 -12.66
N GLY A 24 37.68 -11.99 -12.76
CA GLY A 24 38.88 -11.67 -11.96
C GLY A 24 38.95 -12.36 -10.58
N GLU A 25 37.89 -13.04 -10.13
CA GLU A 25 37.91 -13.88 -8.93
C GLU A 25 37.92 -15.38 -9.28
N ASP A 26 38.63 -16.19 -8.49
CA ASP A 26 38.54 -17.66 -8.55
C ASP A 26 37.43 -18.25 -7.68
N ALA A 27 36.94 -17.46 -6.72
CA ALA A 27 35.93 -17.90 -5.78
C ALA A 27 34.53 -17.92 -6.41
N THR A 28 33.83 -19.05 -6.24
CA THR A 28 32.41 -19.15 -6.56
C THR A 28 31.57 -18.84 -5.32
N ARG A 29 30.66 -17.87 -5.44
CA ARG A 29 29.81 -17.38 -4.35
C ARG A 29 28.43 -18.01 -4.43
N ARG A 30 27.83 -18.33 -3.29
CA ARG A 30 26.43 -18.79 -3.24
C ARG A 30 25.50 -17.64 -3.64
N ALA A 31 24.54 -17.93 -4.51
CA ALA A 31 23.57 -16.97 -4.99
C ALA A 31 22.14 -17.46 -4.71
N ARG A 32 21.26 -16.53 -4.32
CA ARG A 32 19.84 -16.75 -4.09
C ARG A 32 19.05 -15.60 -4.70
N LEU A 33 18.00 -15.95 -5.44
CA LEU A 33 17.12 -15.01 -6.09
C LEU A 33 15.68 -15.33 -5.70
N ASP A 34 15.04 -14.41 -4.99
CA ASP A 34 13.64 -14.50 -4.58
C ASP A 34 12.82 -13.50 -5.38
N LEU A 35 11.95 -13.97 -6.27
CA LEU A 35 11.19 -13.14 -7.21
C LEU A 35 9.69 -13.19 -6.93
N ARG A 36 9.04 -12.06 -7.15
CA ARG A 36 7.60 -11.89 -7.37
C ARG A 36 7.40 -11.43 -8.81
N VAL A 37 6.63 -12.19 -9.55
CA VAL A 37 6.37 -11.98 -10.97
C VAL A 37 4.92 -11.58 -11.15
N THR A 38 4.67 -10.53 -11.93
CA THR A 38 3.31 -10.09 -12.29
C THR A 38 3.22 -9.81 -13.79
N ALA A 39 2.35 -10.53 -14.46
CA ALA A 39 2.01 -10.36 -15.88
C ALA A 39 0.61 -9.73 -16.02
N PRO A 40 0.41 -8.81 -16.99
CA PRO A 40 -0.87 -8.12 -17.20
C PRO A 40 -1.97 -9.06 -17.71
N HIS A 41 -1.58 -10.20 -18.28
CA HIS A 41 -2.49 -11.19 -18.85
C HIS A 41 -2.19 -12.59 -18.31
N VAL A 42 -3.19 -13.47 -18.41
CA VAL A 42 -3.00 -14.91 -18.22
C VAL A 42 -1.89 -15.39 -19.15
N LEU A 43 -0.90 -16.10 -18.59
CA LEU A 43 0.19 -16.67 -19.39
C LEU A 43 -0.35 -17.49 -20.55
N ARG A 44 0.10 -17.17 -21.76
CA ARG A 44 -0.27 -17.89 -22.99
C ARG A 44 0.85 -18.84 -23.35
N PRO A 45 0.68 -20.17 -23.23
CA PRO A 45 1.75 -21.13 -23.54
C PRO A 45 2.29 -20.98 -24.97
N LEU A 46 1.41 -20.70 -25.92
CA LEU A 46 1.70 -20.51 -27.35
C LEU A 46 2.12 -19.06 -27.72
N GLY A 47 2.12 -18.14 -26.76
CA GLY A 47 2.46 -16.74 -26.98
C GLY A 47 3.69 -16.31 -26.20
N THR A 48 4.05 -15.04 -26.34
CA THR A 48 5.07 -14.38 -25.51
C THR A 48 4.37 -13.45 -24.54
N THR A 49 4.68 -13.56 -23.25
CA THR A 49 4.17 -12.67 -22.21
C THR A 49 5.33 -11.98 -21.53
N VAL A 50 5.34 -10.65 -21.54
CA VAL A 50 6.28 -9.85 -20.73
C VAL A 50 5.65 -9.62 -19.37
N ALA A 51 6.39 -9.93 -18.31
CA ALA A 51 5.99 -9.79 -16.92
C ALA A 51 6.95 -8.86 -16.19
N ARG A 52 6.43 -8.05 -15.27
CA ARG A 52 7.24 -7.28 -14.33
C ARG A 52 7.71 -8.18 -13.20
N VAL A 53 8.95 -7.95 -12.77
CA VAL A 53 9.60 -8.70 -11.71
C VAL A 53 10.04 -7.73 -10.62
N SER A 54 9.78 -8.09 -9.37
CA SER A 54 10.41 -7.49 -8.20
C SER A 54 10.91 -8.56 -7.25
N GLY A 55 11.89 -8.28 -6.39
CA GLY A 55 12.42 -9.31 -5.51
C GLY A 55 13.69 -8.94 -4.76
N ARG A 56 14.38 -9.95 -4.24
CA ARG A 56 15.66 -9.82 -3.54
C ARG A 56 16.72 -10.72 -4.17
N LEU A 57 17.92 -10.17 -4.38
CA LEU A 57 19.09 -10.91 -4.85
C LEU A 57 20.14 -10.92 -3.75
N ARG A 58 20.64 -12.11 -3.42
CA ARG A 58 21.74 -12.32 -2.49
C ARG A 58 22.86 -13.07 -3.20
N ILE A 59 24.05 -12.48 -3.22
CA ILE A 59 25.30 -13.12 -3.64
C ILE A 59 26.27 -12.99 -2.47
N ALA A 60 26.64 -14.13 -1.89
CA ALA A 60 27.34 -14.20 -0.62
C ALA A 60 28.64 -13.36 -0.63
N GLY A 61 28.73 -12.45 0.35
CA GLY A 61 29.88 -11.57 0.54
C GLY A 61 30.07 -10.53 -0.57
N TRP A 62 29.05 -10.25 -1.38
CA TRP A 62 29.13 -9.26 -2.46
C TRP A 62 27.88 -8.39 -2.61
N ALA A 63 26.70 -9.01 -2.70
CA ALA A 63 25.44 -8.28 -2.91
C ALA A 63 24.33 -8.82 -2.01
N ASP A 64 23.54 -7.92 -1.43
CA ASP A 64 22.27 -8.22 -0.78
C ASP A 64 21.30 -7.08 -1.05
N ASP A 65 20.66 -7.12 -2.21
CA ASP A 65 19.73 -6.09 -2.65
C ASP A 65 18.29 -6.56 -2.41
N PRO A 66 17.54 -5.94 -1.46
CA PRO A 66 16.14 -6.25 -1.23
C PRO A 66 15.17 -5.69 -2.27
N TYR A 67 15.63 -4.86 -3.22
CA TYR A 67 14.78 -4.10 -4.16
C TYR A 67 15.11 -4.38 -5.64
N VAL A 68 15.40 -5.64 -5.98
CA VAL A 68 15.59 -6.06 -7.37
C VAL A 68 14.33 -5.78 -8.17
N THR A 69 14.47 -5.19 -9.36
CA THR A 69 13.36 -4.92 -10.27
C THR A 69 13.73 -5.28 -11.71
N GLY A 70 12.76 -5.61 -12.55
CA GLY A 70 13.05 -5.86 -13.96
C GLY A 70 11.91 -6.53 -14.71
N GLU A 71 12.28 -7.22 -15.78
CA GLU A 71 11.34 -7.89 -16.67
C GLU A 71 11.67 -9.36 -16.86
N MET A 72 10.62 -10.15 -17.04
CA MET A 72 10.69 -11.52 -17.45
C MET A 72 9.86 -11.75 -18.70
N GLU A 73 10.52 -12.17 -19.77
CA GLU A 73 9.85 -12.59 -21.00
C GLU A 73 9.60 -14.10 -20.94
N ILE A 74 8.33 -14.50 -20.95
CA ILE A 74 7.89 -15.89 -20.83
C ILE A 74 7.35 -16.34 -22.20
N SER A 75 8.11 -17.18 -22.89
CA SER A 75 7.75 -17.70 -24.23
C SER A 75 8.15 -19.18 -24.38
N PRO A 76 7.52 -20.09 -23.60
CA PRO A 76 7.98 -21.46 -23.45
C PRO A 76 7.80 -22.34 -24.70
N LEU A 77 6.79 -22.06 -25.54
CA LEU A 77 6.57 -22.80 -26.78
C LEU A 77 6.95 -22.00 -28.03
N ALA A 78 6.62 -20.71 -28.07
CA ALA A 78 6.85 -19.86 -29.24
C ALA A 78 8.35 -19.56 -29.47
N ARG A 79 9.07 -19.13 -28.44
CA ARG A 79 10.54 -18.87 -28.51
C ARG A 79 11.38 -19.90 -27.77
N ARG A 80 10.74 -20.89 -27.13
CA ARG A 80 11.40 -21.89 -26.27
C ARG A 80 12.32 -21.25 -25.23
N ARG A 81 11.93 -20.11 -24.68
CA ARG A 81 12.78 -19.28 -23.82
C ARG A 81 11.98 -18.62 -22.70
N ILE A 82 12.60 -18.54 -21.52
CA ILE A 82 12.17 -17.65 -20.43
C ILE A 82 13.35 -16.75 -20.08
N ARG A 83 13.32 -15.48 -20.47
CA ARG A 83 14.43 -14.51 -20.25
C ARG A 83 14.15 -13.66 -19.01
N TYR A 84 15.19 -13.41 -18.23
CA TYR A 84 15.19 -12.58 -17.03
C TYR A 84 16.16 -11.44 -17.29
N ARG A 85 15.71 -10.19 -17.13
CA ARG A 85 16.56 -9.00 -17.14
C ARG A 85 16.23 -8.19 -15.90
N LEU A 86 17.11 -8.24 -14.92
CA LEU A 86 16.88 -7.72 -13.57
C LEU A 86 17.94 -6.67 -13.23
N ALA A 87 17.51 -5.50 -12.79
CA ALA A 87 18.36 -4.48 -12.20
C ALA A 87 18.44 -4.68 -10.68
N PHE A 88 19.64 -4.52 -10.13
CA PHE A 88 19.91 -4.60 -8.69
C PHE A 88 21.04 -3.64 -8.32
N THR A 89 21.19 -3.32 -7.04
CA THR A 89 22.17 -2.35 -6.54
C THR A 89 23.22 -3.00 -5.65
N VAL A 90 24.48 -2.64 -5.86
CA VAL A 90 25.62 -3.05 -5.01
C VAL A 90 26.41 -1.81 -4.65
N GLN A 91 26.52 -1.50 -3.35
CA GLN A 91 27.27 -0.34 -2.85
C GLN A 91 26.92 0.98 -3.60
N GLY A 92 25.63 1.20 -3.87
CA GLY A 92 25.13 2.37 -4.59
C GLY A 92 25.23 2.32 -6.13
N ARG A 93 25.89 1.29 -6.70
CA ARG A 93 25.98 1.08 -8.16
C ARG A 93 24.85 0.21 -8.66
N ARG A 94 24.20 0.62 -9.77
CA ARG A 94 23.13 -0.15 -10.40
C ARG A 94 23.68 -1.12 -11.45
N LEU A 95 23.50 -2.40 -11.20
CA LEU A 95 23.98 -3.52 -12.02
C LEU A 95 22.82 -4.29 -12.65
N THR A 96 23.11 -5.11 -13.66
CA THR A 96 22.11 -5.92 -14.37
C THR A 96 22.46 -7.41 -14.35
N LEU A 97 21.47 -8.25 -14.04
CA LEU A 97 21.50 -9.69 -14.24
C LEU A 97 20.66 -10.02 -15.48
N ASP A 98 21.28 -10.57 -16.53
CA ASP A 98 20.59 -11.06 -17.73
C ASP A 98 20.82 -12.58 -17.87
N GLY A 99 19.75 -13.34 -18.04
CA GLY A 99 19.81 -14.79 -18.17
C GLY A 99 18.58 -15.36 -18.83
N TRP A 100 18.66 -16.60 -19.29
CA TRP A 100 17.48 -17.28 -19.81
C TRP A 100 17.47 -18.79 -19.62
N LYS A 101 16.27 -19.32 -19.42
CA LYS A 101 15.99 -20.76 -19.46
C LYS A 101 15.67 -21.16 -20.90
N SER A 102 16.41 -22.11 -21.46
CA SER A 102 16.15 -22.66 -22.80
C SER A 102 15.22 -23.86 -22.69
N VAL A 103 13.93 -23.66 -22.95
CA VAL A 103 12.86 -24.66 -22.79
C VAL A 103 12.98 -25.75 -23.85
N SER A 104 13.06 -27.02 -23.42
CA SER A 104 13.19 -28.15 -24.34
C SER A 104 12.25 -29.29 -23.94
N PRO A 105 11.41 -29.78 -24.88
CA PRO A 105 10.50 -30.89 -24.60
C PRO A 105 11.26 -32.21 -24.35
N ARG A 106 12.51 -32.33 -24.82
CA ARG A 106 13.37 -33.52 -24.61
C ARG A 106 13.89 -33.63 -23.17
N ARG A 107 13.98 -32.51 -22.44
CA ARG A 107 14.44 -32.44 -21.04
C ARG A 107 13.60 -31.41 -20.27
N PRO A 108 12.28 -31.65 -20.10
CA PRO A 108 11.34 -30.61 -19.66
C PRO A 108 11.68 -30.10 -18.26
N VAL A 109 12.10 -31.00 -17.36
CA VAL A 109 12.44 -30.67 -15.98
C VAL A 109 13.70 -29.79 -15.90
N ARG A 110 14.80 -30.21 -16.53
CA ARG A 110 16.08 -29.47 -16.48
C ARG A 110 15.99 -28.13 -17.22
N SER A 111 15.32 -28.11 -18.37
CA SER A 111 15.17 -26.91 -19.19
C SER A 111 14.30 -25.82 -18.55
N MET A 112 13.41 -26.19 -17.64
CA MET A 112 12.54 -25.27 -16.90
C MET A 112 13.11 -24.79 -15.56
N THR A 113 14.20 -25.41 -15.09
CA THR A 113 14.73 -25.18 -13.74
C THR A 113 16.10 -24.54 -13.69
N VAL A 114 16.92 -24.65 -14.75
CA VAL A 114 18.27 -24.08 -14.77
C VAL A 114 18.28 -22.74 -15.50
N LEU A 115 18.73 -21.70 -14.82
CA LEU A 115 18.92 -20.34 -15.33
C LEU A 115 20.43 -19.99 -15.32
N PRO A 116 21.12 -20.16 -16.45
CA PRO A 116 22.39 -19.47 -16.68
C PRO A 116 22.15 -17.96 -16.73
N CYS A 117 22.99 -17.19 -16.05
CA CYS A 117 22.93 -15.74 -16.05
C CYS A 117 24.32 -15.12 -16.16
N THR A 118 24.34 -13.85 -16.59
CA THR A 118 25.51 -13.00 -16.70
C THR A 118 25.23 -11.71 -15.94
N LEU A 119 26.23 -11.20 -15.25
CA LEU A 119 26.18 -9.95 -14.49
C LEU A 119 26.88 -8.85 -15.29
N TYR A 120 26.26 -7.68 -15.34
CA TYR A 120 26.75 -6.53 -16.09
C TYR A 120 26.79 -5.27 -15.23
N ASP A 121 27.79 -4.43 -15.49
CA ASP A 121 27.80 -3.01 -15.12
C ASP A 121 27.76 -2.18 -16.41
N GLY A 122 26.64 -1.50 -16.67
CA GLY A 122 26.39 -0.94 -18.01
C GLY A 122 26.41 -2.04 -19.09
N GLU A 123 27.35 -1.95 -20.02
CA GLU A 123 27.59 -2.95 -21.07
C GLU A 123 28.71 -3.95 -20.72
N ASP A 124 29.49 -3.66 -19.67
CA ASP A 124 30.65 -4.46 -19.29
C ASP A 124 30.21 -5.70 -18.51
N ARG A 125 30.69 -6.86 -18.95
CA ARG A 125 30.48 -8.12 -18.23
C ARG A 125 31.39 -8.16 -17.00
N ILE A 126 30.79 -8.39 -15.84
CA ILE A 126 31.51 -8.46 -14.55
C ILE A 126 31.43 -9.83 -13.88
N GLY A 127 30.68 -10.78 -14.44
CA GLY A 127 30.60 -12.13 -13.90
C GLY A 127 29.56 -13.01 -14.56
N THR A 128 29.55 -14.29 -14.18
CA THR A 128 28.59 -15.29 -14.65
C THR A 128 28.02 -16.09 -13.49
N GLY A 129 26.83 -16.67 -13.69
CA GLY A 129 26.18 -17.47 -12.66
C GLY A 129 25.29 -18.55 -13.22
N THR A 130 24.95 -19.50 -12.37
CA THR A 130 23.95 -20.52 -12.65
C THR A 130 23.04 -20.66 -11.46
N LEU A 131 21.77 -20.28 -11.65
CA LEU A 131 20.69 -20.41 -10.67
C LEU A 131 19.81 -21.61 -11.03
N ARG A 132 19.24 -22.26 -10.02
CA ARG A 132 18.37 -23.43 -10.18
C ARG A 132 17.11 -23.28 -9.33
N PHE A 133 15.96 -23.55 -9.92
CA PHE A 133 14.71 -23.70 -9.19
C PHE A 133 14.72 -25.05 -8.44
N PRO A 134 14.68 -25.07 -7.10
CA PRO A 134 14.81 -26.29 -6.33
C PRO A 134 13.48 -27.06 -6.33
N LEU A 135 13.24 -27.94 -7.31
CA LEU A 135 11.95 -28.61 -7.49
C LEU A 135 11.41 -29.30 -6.22
N ALA A 136 12.27 -30.01 -5.50
CA ALA A 136 11.87 -30.78 -4.32
C ALA A 136 11.26 -29.91 -3.21
N THR A 137 11.73 -28.68 -3.03
CA THR A 137 11.30 -27.79 -1.94
C THR A 137 10.53 -26.57 -2.44
N GLY A 138 10.73 -26.16 -3.69
CA GLY A 138 10.19 -24.94 -4.29
C GLY A 138 8.91 -25.13 -5.11
N LEU A 139 8.61 -26.35 -5.60
CA LEU A 139 7.46 -26.56 -6.48
C LEU A 139 6.11 -26.32 -5.79
N ALA A 140 5.90 -26.89 -4.60
CA ALA A 140 4.66 -26.71 -3.86
C ALA A 140 4.42 -25.23 -3.44
N PRO A 141 5.42 -24.50 -2.89
CA PRO A 141 5.32 -23.06 -2.66
C PRO A 141 5.01 -22.26 -3.93
N PHE A 142 5.69 -22.58 -5.05
CA PHE A 142 5.48 -21.94 -6.34
C PHE A 142 4.04 -22.13 -6.83
N LEU A 143 3.54 -23.37 -6.93
CA LEU A 143 2.16 -23.65 -7.35
C LEU A 143 1.14 -23.00 -6.39
N GLY A 144 1.44 -23.07 -5.09
CA GLY A 144 0.68 -22.40 -4.05
C GLY A 144 0.66 -20.87 -4.18
N SER A 145 1.60 -20.26 -4.90
CA SER A 145 1.69 -18.82 -5.15
C SER A 145 0.97 -18.35 -6.41
N VAL A 146 0.71 -19.22 -7.40
CA VAL A 146 0.13 -18.82 -8.70
C VAL A 146 -1.28 -18.26 -8.55
N ARG A 147 -1.53 -17.07 -9.09
CA ARG A 147 -2.81 -16.37 -9.02
C ARG A 147 -3.15 -15.73 -10.36
N PHE A 148 -4.46 -15.48 -10.52
CA PHE A 148 -5.02 -14.77 -11.66
C PHE A 148 -5.74 -13.51 -11.19
N PRO A 149 -4.99 -12.48 -10.74
CA PRO A 149 -5.60 -11.24 -10.26
C PRO A 149 -6.40 -10.58 -11.38
N ARG A 150 -7.52 -9.95 -11.02
CA ARG A 150 -8.18 -9.02 -11.95
C ARG A 150 -7.32 -7.78 -12.06
N HIS A 151 -6.97 -7.38 -13.28
CA HIS A 151 -6.29 -6.10 -13.49
C HIS A 151 -7.34 -5.00 -13.34
N GLU A 152 -7.39 -4.39 -12.17
CA GLU A 152 -8.16 -3.17 -11.95
C GLU A 152 -7.18 -2.01 -12.05
N ASN A 153 -7.48 -1.06 -12.94
CA ASN A 153 -6.67 0.13 -13.08
C ASN A 153 -6.88 1.01 -11.83
N GLY A 154 -5.95 0.98 -10.88
CA GLY A 154 -6.04 1.74 -9.63
C GLY A 154 -6.26 3.23 -9.86
N SER A 155 -5.65 3.81 -10.90
CA SER A 155 -5.81 5.23 -11.20
C SER A 155 -7.25 5.64 -11.52
N SER A 156 -8.07 4.72 -12.03
CA SER A 156 -9.50 4.99 -12.25
C SER A 156 -10.29 5.23 -10.96
N HIS A 157 -9.74 4.80 -9.82
CA HIS A 157 -10.32 5.08 -8.51
C HIS A 157 -9.99 6.49 -8.00
N LEU A 158 -9.09 7.23 -8.65
CA LEU A 158 -8.79 8.63 -8.33
C LEU A 158 -9.73 9.65 -9.01
N ALA A 159 -10.53 9.23 -9.98
CA ALA A 159 -11.59 10.09 -10.52
C ALA A 159 -12.65 10.44 -9.44
N PRO A 160 -13.24 11.65 -9.45
CA PRO A 160 -14.38 11.98 -8.61
C PRO A 160 -15.58 11.06 -8.85
N ARG A 161 -16.30 10.72 -7.79
CA ARG A 161 -17.53 9.90 -7.82
C ARG A 161 -18.78 10.74 -7.60
N TRP A 162 -18.62 11.92 -7.02
CA TRP A 162 -19.72 12.83 -6.81
C TRP A 162 -20.28 13.35 -8.15
N HIS A 163 -21.61 13.31 -8.30
CA HIS A 163 -22.33 13.69 -9.50
C HIS A 163 -23.43 14.73 -9.22
N GLY A 164 -23.27 15.51 -8.15
CA GLY A 164 -24.20 16.59 -7.78
C GLY A 164 -25.17 16.23 -6.65
N GLU A 165 -25.06 15.04 -6.06
CA GLU A 165 -25.95 14.62 -4.96
C GLU A 165 -25.68 15.41 -3.67
N ARG A 166 -26.72 15.80 -2.94
CA ARG A 166 -26.58 16.44 -1.62
C ARG A 166 -26.13 15.45 -0.55
N GLY A 167 -25.56 15.97 0.54
CA GLY A 167 -25.16 15.18 1.69
C GLY A 167 -24.08 14.17 1.32
N ARG A 168 -23.00 14.65 0.69
CA ARG A 168 -21.87 13.82 0.26
C ARG A 168 -20.56 14.41 0.73
N THR A 169 -19.64 13.53 1.11
CA THR A 169 -18.22 13.85 1.24
C THR A 169 -17.43 12.93 0.32
N GLU A 170 -16.40 13.49 -0.29
CA GLU A 170 -15.42 12.76 -1.07
C GLU A 170 -14.01 13.23 -0.72
N VAL A 171 -13.14 12.29 -0.35
CA VAL A 171 -11.79 12.58 0.13
C VAL A 171 -10.75 11.92 -0.76
N TRP A 172 -9.68 12.65 -1.04
CA TRP A 172 -8.41 12.19 -1.57
C TRP A 172 -7.33 12.56 -0.55
N TYR A 173 -6.77 11.57 0.12
CA TYR A 173 -5.68 11.83 1.05
C TYR A 173 -4.45 11.00 0.69
N THR A 174 -3.29 11.51 1.07
CA THR A 174 -1.99 10.85 0.91
C THR A 174 -1.21 10.96 2.20
N THR A 175 -0.67 9.83 2.64
CA THR A 175 0.17 9.72 3.82
C THR A 175 1.52 9.16 3.42
N VAL A 176 2.61 9.74 3.91
CA VAL A 176 3.98 9.36 3.55
C VAL A 176 4.88 9.42 4.77
N THR A 177 5.79 8.45 4.90
CA THR A 177 6.89 8.51 5.86
C THR A 177 8.18 8.76 5.10
N ASP A 178 8.90 9.84 5.41
CA ASP A 178 10.24 10.05 4.89
C ASP A 178 11.24 9.13 5.62
N PRO A 179 11.85 8.15 4.94
CA PRO A 179 12.77 7.22 5.59
C PRO A 179 14.09 7.89 6.01
N ALA A 180 14.43 9.06 5.44
CA ALA A 180 15.68 9.75 5.76
C ALA A 180 15.60 10.52 7.07
N THR A 181 14.46 11.15 7.35
CA THR A 181 14.28 11.98 8.55
C THR A 181 13.27 11.44 9.54
N GLY A 182 12.51 10.39 9.21
CA GLY A 182 11.44 9.88 10.07
C GLY A 182 10.21 10.79 10.14
N ARG A 183 10.18 11.91 9.42
CA ARG A 183 9.02 12.81 9.36
C ARG A 183 7.86 12.19 8.58
N GLY A 184 6.65 12.49 9.02
CA GLY A 184 5.42 12.12 8.32
C GLY A 184 4.89 13.28 7.48
N LEU A 185 4.26 12.99 6.35
CA LEU A 185 3.56 13.95 5.50
C LEU A 185 2.12 13.52 5.30
N TRP A 186 1.20 14.47 5.46
CA TRP A 186 -0.21 14.32 5.18
C TRP A 186 -0.68 15.37 4.18
N LEU A 187 -1.33 14.94 3.11
CA LEU A 187 -2.02 15.81 2.16
C LEU A 187 -3.47 15.34 2.08
N HIS A 188 -4.42 16.12 2.59
CA HIS A 188 -5.83 15.79 2.60
C HIS A 188 -6.62 16.78 1.76
N HIS A 189 -7.37 16.27 0.79
CA HIS A 189 -8.22 17.04 -0.09
C HIS A 189 -9.64 16.51 0.03
N GLU A 190 -10.59 17.41 0.26
CA GLU A 190 -11.95 17.04 0.57
C GLU A 190 -12.94 17.87 -0.23
N LEU A 191 -13.94 17.20 -0.79
CA LEU A 191 -15.14 17.78 -1.34
C LEU A 191 -16.28 17.54 -0.36
N VAL A 192 -16.98 18.61 0.00
CA VAL A 192 -18.19 18.58 0.83
C VAL A 192 -19.35 19.10 0.01
N ALA A 193 -20.41 18.30 -0.09
CA ALA A 193 -21.70 18.68 -0.66
C ALA A 193 -22.74 18.73 0.47
N PRO A 194 -23.05 19.94 1.00
CA PRO A 194 -23.95 20.10 2.14
C PRO A 194 -25.35 19.52 1.93
N THR A 195 -26.02 19.16 3.02
CA THR A 195 -27.40 18.65 2.99
C THR A 195 -28.45 19.74 2.83
N ASP A 196 -28.17 20.96 3.28
CA ASP A 196 -29.05 22.13 3.22
C ASP A 196 -29.24 22.71 1.80
N GLY A 197 -28.46 22.22 0.83
CA GLY A 197 -28.52 22.65 -0.56
C GLY A 197 -27.63 23.85 -0.90
N SER A 198 -26.80 24.31 0.04
CA SER A 198 -25.71 25.23 -0.28
C SER A 198 -24.72 24.61 -1.27
N PRO A 199 -23.99 25.43 -2.05
CA PRO A 199 -23.06 24.92 -3.06
C PRO A 199 -22.00 24.00 -2.47
N ALA A 200 -21.66 22.93 -3.19
CA ALA A 200 -20.54 22.09 -2.81
C ALA A 200 -19.22 22.87 -2.91
N PHE A 201 -18.35 22.63 -1.94
CA PHE A 201 -17.06 23.28 -1.85
C PHE A 201 -15.96 22.24 -1.65
N VAL A 202 -14.73 22.66 -1.93
CA VAL A 202 -13.53 21.91 -1.62
C VAL A 202 -12.67 22.64 -0.63
N HIS A 203 -12.00 21.88 0.22
CA HIS A 203 -11.01 22.36 1.19
C HIS A 203 -10.03 21.23 1.48
N GLY A 204 -9.06 21.50 2.36
CA GLY A 204 -8.16 20.46 2.80
C GLY A 204 -7.01 20.99 3.64
N TRP A 205 -6.03 20.12 3.85
CA TRP A 205 -4.88 20.38 4.68
C TRP A 205 -3.61 19.81 4.06
N ALA A 206 -2.50 20.46 4.36
CA ALA A 206 -1.17 19.87 4.26
C ALA A 206 -0.53 19.92 5.64
N ALA A 207 0.08 18.82 6.09
CA ALA A 207 0.75 18.75 7.38
C ALA A 207 2.05 17.93 7.30
N VAL A 208 3.07 18.39 8.00
CA VAL A 208 4.32 17.66 8.24
C VAL A 208 4.46 17.39 9.72
N PHE A 209 4.55 16.11 10.05
CA PHE A 209 4.70 15.57 11.38
C PHE A 209 6.19 15.41 11.69
N PRO A 210 6.64 15.80 12.89
CA PRO A 210 8.05 15.78 13.25
C PRO A 210 8.57 14.34 13.35
N GLU A 211 9.90 14.20 13.35
CA GLU A 211 10.51 12.91 13.64
C GLU A 211 10.14 12.42 15.06
N PRO A 212 10.08 11.09 15.28
CA PRO A 212 9.84 10.53 16.60
C PRO A 212 10.96 10.91 17.57
N ALA A 213 10.62 11.70 18.59
CA ALA A 213 11.53 12.04 19.67
C ALA A 213 10.81 11.91 21.02
N PRO A 214 11.41 11.25 22.03
CA PRO A 214 10.88 11.26 23.39
C PRO A 214 10.74 12.71 23.88
N ASP A 215 9.57 13.08 24.39
CA ASP A 215 9.28 14.40 24.93
C ASP A 215 9.57 15.55 23.94
N GLY A 216 9.35 15.31 22.65
CA GLY A 216 9.43 16.33 21.61
C GLY A 216 8.54 17.54 21.91
N PRO A 217 8.84 18.73 21.37
CA PRO A 217 8.06 19.92 21.65
C PRO A 217 6.59 19.71 21.26
N GLN A 218 5.69 20.07 22.18
CA GLN A 218 4.27 20.18 21.86
C GLN A 218 4.10 21.20 20.72
N ASP A 219 3.16 20.94 19.79
CA ASP A 219 2.94 21.75 18.57
C ASP A 219 4.07 21.74 17.53
N ALA A 220 4.88 20.68 17.52
CA ALA A 220 5.89 20.46 16.48
C ALA A 220 5.29 20.14 15.09
N VAL A 221 4.02 19.72 15.02
CA VAL A 221 3.34 19.50 13.74
C VAL A 221 3.12 20.82 13.02
N ARG A 222 3.71 20.96 11.83
CA ARG A 222 3.49 22.10 10.94
C ARG A 222 2.35 21.77 10.00
N HIS A 223 1.38 22.67 9.87
CA HIS A 223 0.26 22.44 8.97
C HIS A 223 -0.32 23.74 8.43
N THR A 224 -1.09 23.61 7.36
CA THR A 224 -1.87 24.69 6.75
C THR A 224 -3.21 24.14 6.28
N ARG A 225 -4.21 25.02 6.19
CA ARG A 225 -5.52 24.73 5.60
C ARG A 225 -5.67 25.52 4.30
N PHE A 226 -6.31 24.91 3.31
CA PHE A 226 -6.74 25.59 2.07
C PHE A 226 -8.25 25.43 1.86
N GLY A 227 -8.82 26.33 1.04
CA GLY A 227 -10.27 26.48 0.91
C GLY A 227 -10.94 27.06 2.17
N PRO A 228 -12.28 27.09 2.24
CA PRO A 228 -13.20 26.52 1.26
C PRO A 228 -13.27 27.33 -0.04
N GLU A 229 -13.43 26.66 -1.16
CA GLU A 229 -13.72 27.28 -2.45
C GLU A 229 -14.70 26.42 -3.29
N PRO A 230 -15.40 26.99 -4.29
CA PRO A 230 -16.36 26.24 -5.09
C PRO A 230 -15.72 25.08 -5.86
N TRP A 231 -16.35 23.91 -5.85
CA TRP A 231 -15.92 22.80 -6.70
C TRP A 231 -16.13 23.10 -8.19
N ARG A 232 -15.06 23.03 -9.00
CA ARG A 232 -15.10 23.31 -10.44
C ARG A 232 -15.10 22.07 -11.33
N GLY A 233 -15.12 20.87 -10.74
CA GLY A 233 -15.02 19.61 -11.47
C GLY A 233 -13.59 19.14 -11.70
N GLY A 234 -13.40 17.82 -11.67
CA GLY A 234 -12.15 17.12 -11.99
C GLY A 234 -12.47 15.85 -12.78
N GLN A 235 -11.65 15.52 -13.78
CA GLN A 235 -11.85 14.31 -14.59
C GLN A 235 -11.10 13.10 -14.02
N ASP A 236 -9.91 13.34 -13.51
CA ASP A 236 -8.93 12.32 -13.12
C ASP A 236 -8.56 12.38 -11.63
N GLY A 237 -9.01 13.40 -10.90
CA GLY A 237 -8.54 13.68 -9.55
C GLY A 237 -9.28 14.80 -8.84
N PHE A 238 -8.68 15.25 -7.74
CA PHE A 238 -9.06 16.47 -7.06
C PHE A 238 -8.40 17.69 -7.72
N ARG A 239 -9.15 18.80 -7.80
CA ARG A 239 -8.63 20.08 -8.26
C ARG A 239 -9.26 21.23 -7.46
N ALA A 240 -8.39 22.12 -7.03
CA ALA A 240 -8.70 23.42 -6.44
C ALA A 240 -7.75 24.48 -7.04
N ASP A 241 -7.93 25.75 -6.72
CA ASP A 241 -7.02 26.80 -7.15
C ASP A 241 -5.59 26.52 -6.66
N GLY A 242 -4.65 26.43 -7.61
CA GLY A 242 -3.25 26.10 -7.33
C GLY A 242 -3.00 24.72 -6.71
N ILE A 243 -3.96 23.80 -6.64
CA ILE A 243 -3.80 22.47 -6.02
C ILE A 243 -4.40 21.36 -6.89
N THR A 244 -3.63 20.29 -7.10
CA THR A 244 -4.07 19.09 -7.82
C THR A 244 -3.62 17.81 -7.13
N ALA A 245 -4.51 16.82 -7.09
CA ALA A 245 -4.18 15.45 -6.73
C ALA A 245 -4.75 14.49 -7.77
N ARG A 246 -3.88 14.00 -8.66
CA ARG A 246 -4.22 13.15 -9.80
C ARG A 246 -3.30 11.92 -9.84
N PRO A 247 -3.62 10.88 -10.62
CA PRO A 247 -2.79 9.69 -10.70
C PRO A 247 -1.32 10.01 -10.99
N GLY A 248 -0.44 9.59 -10.08
CA GLY A 248 1.00 9.73 -10.25
C GLY A 248 1.56 11.13 -9.95
N HIS A 249 0.73 12.13 -9.61
CA HIS A 249 1.19 13.51 -9.40
C HIS A 249 0.34 14.26 -8.37
N LEU A 250 1.00 14.80 -7.36
CA LEU A 250 0.41 15.65 -6.33
C LEU A 250 1.16 16.99 -6.34
N GLU A 251 0.45 18.09 -6.49
CA GLU A 251 1.04 19.42 -6.59
C GLU A 251 0.15 20.43 -5.90
N GLY A 252 0.75 21.36 -5.17
CA GLY A 252 -0.03 22.47 -4.64
C GLY A 252 0.74 23.47 -3.80
N ALA A 253 0.06 24.57 -3.50
CA ALA A 253 0.54 25.63 -2.63
C ALA A 253 -0.58 26.13 -1.71
N ALA A 254 -0.29 26.26 -0.41
CA ALA A 254 -1.23 26.76 0.59
C ALA A 254 -0.48 27.45 1.72
N GLY A 255 -0.69 28.76 1.90
CA GLY A 255 0.08 29.54 2.87
C GLY A 255 1.59 29.46 2.58
N ASP A 256 2.37 29.03 3.55
CA ASP A 256 3.82 28.79 3.43
C ASP A 256 4.18 27.38 2.92
N PHE A 257 3.20 26.49 2.72
CA PHE A 257 3.41 25.17 2.14
C PHE A 257 3.44 25.22 0.63
N ARG A 258 4.37 24.48 0.03
CA ARG A 258 4.36 24.07 -1.37
C ARG A 258 4.80 22.63 -1.48
N TRP A 259 4.18 21.86 -2.38
CA TRP A 259 4.57 20.49 -2.65
C TRP A 259 4.48 20.17 -4.13
N GLU A 260 5.39 19.33 -4.58
CA GLU A 260 5.34 18.69 -5.89
C GLU A 260 5.93 17.29 -5.76
N LEU A 261 5.06 16.28 -5.89
CA LEU A 261 5.37 14.88 -5.63
C LEU A 261 4.91 14.01 -6.79
N THR A 262 5.80 13.12 -7.22
CA THR A 262 5.48 11.99 -8.10
C THR A 262 5.10 10.79 -7.25
N GLU A 263 3.88 10.30 -7.40
CA GLU A 263 3.41 9.05 -6.82
C GLU A 263 3.77 7.89 -7.77
N ARG A 264 4.32 6.81 -7.21
CA ARG A 264 4.53 5.53 -7.90
C ARG A 264 3.70 4.46 -7.20
N PRO A 265 2.48 4.19 -7.70
CA PRO A 265 1.61 3.20 -7.09
C PRO A 265 2.23 1.81 -7.15
N GLU A 266 2.19 1.08 -6.03
CA GLU A 266 2.65 -0.31 -5.99
C GLU A 266 1.59 -1.27 -5.43
N ASP A 267 1.58 -2.47 -6.01
CA ASP A 267 0.58 -3.50 -5.75
C ASP A 267 -0.84 -3.12 -6.23
N ALA A 268 -1.75 -4.09 -6.18
CA ALA A 268 -3.13 -3.93 -6.64
C ALA A 268 -3.97 -3.08 -5.66
N PRO A 269 -5.09 -2.47 -6.13
CA PRO A 269 -6.01 -1.75 -5.26
C PRO A 269 -6.43 -2.56 -4.02
N LEU A 270 -6.46 -1.91 -2.86
CA LEU A 270 -6.86 -2.48 -1.59
C LEU A 270 -8.19 -1.88 -1.15
N PHE A 271 -9.23 -2.71 -1.15
CA PHE A 271 -10.53 -2.33 -0.63
C PHE A 271 -10.59 -2.70 0.86
N THR A 272 -10.49 -1.69 1.74
CA THR A 272 -10.62 -1.85 3.19
C THR A 272 -12.01 -2.36 3.55
N PHE A 273 -13.01 -1.75 2.92
CA PHE A 273 -14.41 -2.13 3.01
C PHE A 273 -14.77 -3.21 1.96
N PRO A 274 -15.89 -3.94 2.15
CA PRO A 274 -16.46 -4.77 1.10
C PRO A 274 -16.63 -4.00 -0.22
N ARG A 275 -16.18 -4.58 -1.33
CA ARG A 275 -16.16 -3.90 -2.64
C ARG A 275 -17.51 -3.35 -3.09
N TRP A 276 -18.61 -4.00 -2.68
CA TRP A 276 -19.96 -3.54 -3.00
C TRP A 276 -20.28 -2.19 -2.35
N SER A 277 -19.70 -1.87 -1.20
CA SER A 277 -19.97 -0.61 -0.48
C SER A 277 -19.32 0.59 -1.16
N TRP A 278 -18.16 0.40 -1.80
CA TRP A 278 -17.57 1.42 -2.66
C TRP A 278 -18.44 1.67 -3.90
N ARG A 279 -18.98 0.60 -4.50
CA ARG A 279 -19.82 0.67 -5.71
C ARG A 279 -21.22 1.21 -5.44
N ARG A 280 -21.75 0.94 -4.24
CA ARG A 280 -23.09 1.32 -3.80
C ARG A 280 -22.95 2.00 -2.44
N PRO A 281 -23.07 3.32 -2.36
CA PRO A 281 -22.90 4.07 -1.11
C PRO A 281 -24.10 3.83 -0.18
N LEU A 282 -24.17 2.65 0.43
CA LEU A 282 -25.21 2.27 1.41
C LEU A 282 -24.70 2.34 2.84
N LEU A 283 -23.37 2.28 3.02
CA LEU A 283 -22.70 2.57 4.28
C LEU A 283 -22.53 4.10 4.44
N PRO A 284 -22.36 4.61 5.68
CA PRO A 284 -22.07 6.02 5.91
C PRO A 284 -20.93 6.52 5.03
N ALA A 285 -19.80 5.80 5.04
CA ALA A 285 -18.70 6.01 4.10
C ALA A 285 -18.03 4.66 3.77
N ALA A 286 -17.28 4.63 2.68
CA ALA A 286 -16.38 3.53 2.34
C ALA A 286 -15.01 4.10 1.96
N GLN A 287 -13.96 3.42 2.42
CA GLN A 287 -12.57 3.78 2.17
C GLN A 287 -11.86 2.69 1.37
N ILE A 288 -11.02 3.11 0.42
CA ILE A 288 -10.19 2.25 -0.42
C ILE A 288 -8.82 2.89 -0.65
N LEU A 289 -7.83 2.07 -0.96
CA LEU A 289 -6.55 2.51 -1.50
C LEU A 289 -6.50 2.15 -3.00
N PRO A 290 -6.38 3.13 -3.90
CA PRO A 290 -6.13 2.90 -5.33
C PRO A 290 -4.93 1.97 -5.60
N ALA A 291 -3.90 2.00 -4.75
CA ALA A 291 -2.84 1.00 -4.69
C ALA A 291 -2.51 0.69 -3.22
N ALA A 292 -2.30 -0.59 -2.89
CA ALA A 292 -2.12 -0.99 -1.49
C ALA A 292 -0.90 -0.33 -0.82
N ARG A 293 0.07 0.14 -1.60
CA ARG A 293 1.08 1.13 -1.20
C ARG A 293 1.39 2.04 -2.39
N ALA A 294 2.17 3.08 -2.14
CA ALA A 294 2.92 3.78 -3.16
C ALA A 294 4.30 4.20 -2.62
N THR A 295 5.19 4.56 -3.53
CA THR A 295 6.42 5.30 -3.21
C THR A 295 6.34 6.72 -3.77
N TYR A 296 6.93 7.69 -3.06
CA TYR A 296 6.84 9.10 -3.39
C TYR A 296 8.22 9.72 -3.58
N ASP A 297 8.35 10.51 -4.63
CA ASP A 297 9.55 11.28 -4.94
C ASP A 297 9.17 12.73 -5.18
N GLY A 298 9.96 13.67 -4.66
CA GLY A 298 9.72 15.09 -4.89
C GLY A 298 10.06 15.93 -3.68
N THR A 299 9.44 17.10 -3.57
CA THR A 299 9.77 18.07 -2.54
C THR A 299 8.53 18.68 -1.89
N VAL A 300 8.60 18.88 -0.58
CA VAL A 300 7.67 19.70 0.19
C VAL A 300 8.48 20.80 0.88
N THR A 301 8.06 22.05 0.74
CA THR A 301 8.63 23.19 1.46
C THR A 301 7.58 23.78 2.39
N TYR A 302 7.96 24.10 3.62
CA TYR A 302 7.08 24.67 4.65
C TYR A 302 7.95 25.43 5.66
N GLY A 303 7.52 26.56 6.21
CA GLY A 303 8.25 27.29 7.26
C GLY A 303 9.72 27.63 6.94
N GLY A 304 10.10 27.73 5.67
CA GLY A 304 11.50 27.89 5.23
C GLY A 304 12.33 26.60 5.20
N GLU A 305 11.77 25.47 5.62
CA GLU A 305 12.35 24.13 5.52
C GLU A 305 12.01 23.47 4.17
N LYS A 306 12.81 22.46 3.80
CA LYS A 306 12.59 21.63 2.62
C LYS A 306 12.75 20.15 2.98
N LEU A 307 11.66 19.40 2.84
CA LEU A 307 11.64 17.94 2.89
C LEU A 307 11.77 17.40 1.47
N THR A 308 12.80 16.59 1.20
CA THR A 308 13.02 15.96 -0.10
C THR A 308 12.77 14.46 0.03
N LEU A 309 11.80 13.95 -0.71
CA LEU A 309 11.38 12.56 -0.68
C LEU A 309 12.05 11.77 -1.81
N HIS A 310 12.55 10.59 -1.47
CA HIS A 310 13.21 9.67 -2.41
C HIS A 310 12.67 8.25 -2.21
N GLY A 311 11.73 7.82 -3.06
CA GLY A 311 11.08 6.52 -2.91
C GLY A 311 10.43 6.33 -1.55
N ALA A 312 9.95 7.42 -0.92
CA ALA A 312 9.42 7.41 0.43
C ALA A 312 8.13 6.57 0.48
N PRO A 313 8.01 5.58 1.38
CA PRO A 313 6.83 4.72 1.44
C PRO A 313 5.60 5.48 1.97
N GLY A 314 4.43 5.12 1.46
CA GLY A 314 3.17 5.67 1.91
C GLY A 314 1.98 5.06 1.17
N ALA A 315 0.84 5.74 1.25
CA ALA A 315 -0.32 5.41 0.44
C ALA A 315 -1.20 6.62 0.15
N SER A 316 -1.77 6.65 -1.05
CA SER A 316 -2.91 7.48 -1.37
C SER A 316 -4.18 6.65 -1.22
N ALA A 317 -5.23 7.30 -0.73
CA ALA A 317 -6.48 6.66 -0.41
C ALA A 317 -7.68 7.56 -0.74
N ARG A 318 -8.84 6.92 -0.80
CA ARG A 318 -10.10 7.52 -1.19
C ARG A 318 -11.19 7.16 -0.22
N ILE A 319 -11.99 8.16 0.16
CA ILE A 319 -13.21 8.00 0.94
C ILE A 319 -14.36 8.59 0.15
N TYR A 320 -15.49 7.90 0.13
CA TYR A 320 -16.73 8.43 -0.42
C TYR A 320 -17.90 8.02 0.47
N GLY A 321 -18.75 8.99 0.81
CA GLY A 321 -19.80 8.76 1.79
C GLY A 321 -20.77 9.92 1.97
N HIS A 322 -21.51 9.86 3.06
CA HIS A 322 -22.54 10.80 3.49
C HIS A 322 -22.04 11.75 4.59
N GLY A 323 -20.81 11.56 5.05
CA GLY A 323 -20.22 12.26 6.19
C GLY A 323 -19.38 11.31 7.05
N ASN A 324 -18.85 11.86 8.14
CA ASN A 324 -18.03 11.13 9.09
C ASN A 324 -18.88 10.18 9.95
N ALA A 325 -18.22 9.15 10.48
CA ALA A 325 -18.83 8.28 11.47
C ALA A 325 -19.04 9.01 12.80
N HIS A 326 -19.91 8.49 13.68
CA HIS A 326 -20.13 9.08 15.00
C HIS A 326 -18.86 9.05 15.86
N ARG A 327 -18.12 7.94 15.77
CA ARG A 327 -16.77 7.77 16.29
C ARG A 327 -16.02 6.87 15.34
N TRP A 328 -14.74 7.12 15.10
CA TRP A 328 -13.92 6.28 14.26
C TRP A 328 -12.46 6.24 14.71
N ALA A 329 -11.76 5.22 14.24
CA ALA A 329 -10.31 5.20 14.17
C ALA A 329 -9.88 4.60 12.83
N TRP A 330 -8.75 5.07 12.33
CA TRP A 330 -8.12 4.56 11.12
C TRP A 330 -6.63 4.32 11.35
N LEU A 331 -6.10 3.29 10.69
CA LEU A 331 -4.68 2.98 10.63
C LEU A 331 -4.31 2.56 9.21
N HIS A 332 -3.29 3.21 8.67
CA HIS A 332 -2.44 2.68 7.64
C HIS A 332 -1.05 2.39 8.23
N ALA A 333 -0.56 1.19 7.97
CA ALA A 333 0.73 0.72 8.48
C ALA A 333 1.49 0.00 7.38
N ASP A 334 2.59 0.59 6.91
CA ASP A 334 3.62 -0.17 6.18
C ASP A 334 4.37 -1.05 7.20
N LEU A 335 4.32 -2.36 6.99
CA LEU A 335 4.89 -3.36 7.90
C LEU A 335 6.27 -3.84 7.43
N GLY A 336 6.84 -3.19 6.41
CA GLY A 336 8.06 -3.60 5.74
C GLY A 336 7.85 -4.79 4.80
N ASN A 337 8.87 -5.11 4.00
CA ASN A 337 8.89 -6.27 3.09
C ASN A 337 7.70 -6.37 2.12
N GLY A 338 7.09 -5.25 1.76
CA GLY A 338 5.93 -5.27 0.90
C GLY A 338 4.62 -5.64 1.62
N GLU A 339 4.57 -5.56 2.95
CA GLU A 339 3.39 -5.88 3.74
C GLU A 339 2.72 -4.60 4.24
N VAL A 340 1.39 -4.57 4.27
CA VAL A 340 0.59 -3.41 4.68
C VAL A 340 -0.59 -3.86 5.52
N LEU A 341 -0.89 -3.14 6.58
CA LEU A 341 -2.10 -3.30 7.37
C LEU A 341 -2.96 -2.04 7.26
N GLU A 342 -4.21 -2.23 6.86
CA GLU A 342 -5.21 -1.18 6.73
C GLU A 342 -6.38 -1.48 7.65
N ILE A 343 -6.78 -0.52 8.49
CA ILE A 343 -7.88 -0.66 9.43
C ILE A 343 -8.76 0.59 9.40
N VAL A 344 -10.07 0.37 9.36
CA VAL A 344 -11.06 1.38 9.76
C VAL A 344 -12.01 0.75 10.78
N ALA A 345 -12.12 1.35 11.94
CA ALA A 345 -13.10 0.99 12.96
C ALA A 345 -14.07 2.15 13.18
N ALA A 346 -15.39 1.92 13.04
CA ALA A 346 -16.35 3.03 13.01
C ALA A 346 -17.70 2.70 13.67
N VAL A 347 -18.28 3.71 14.32
CA VAL A 347 -19.63 3.69 14.89
C VAL A 347 -20.56 4.53 14.00
N SER A 348 -21.72 3.99 13.65
CA SER A 348 -22.67 4.65 12.74
C SER A 348 -23.36 5.86 13.36
N THR A 349 -23.64 6.88 12.55
CA THR A 349 -24.47 8.04 12.92
C THR A 349 -25.98 7.76 12.84
N ARG A 350 -26.42 6.58 12.42
CA ARG A 350 -27.87 6.28 12.34
C ARG A 350 -28.49 6.12 13.73
N PRO A 351 -29.71 6.65 13.98
CA PRO A 351 -30.43 6.41 15.23
C PRO A 351 -30.47 4.92 15.59
N GLY A 352 -30.24 4.60 16.86
CA GLY A 352 -30.12 3.22 17.36
C GLY A 352 -28.76 2.55 17.12
N LEU A 353 -28.07 2.85 16.01
CA LEU A 353 -26.75 2.27 15.73
C LEU A 353 -25.58 3.03 16.39
N ARG A 354 -25.80 4.28 16.83
CA ARG A 354 -24.80 5.11 17.53
C ARG A 354 -24.29 4.51 18.84
N ARG A 355 -25.07 3.61 19.46
CA ARG A 355 -24.74 2.95 20.74
C ARG A 355 -24.11 1.56 20.56
N LEU A 356 -23.99 1.08 19.31
CA LEU A 356 -23.41 -0.22 19.04
C LEU A 356 -21.87 -0.17 19.13
N PRO A 357 -21.22 -1.30 19.44
CA PRO A 357 -19.77 -1.41 19.32
C PRO A 357 -19.30 -1.06 17.90
N PRO A 358 -18.09 -0.52 17.73
CA PRO A 358 -17.54 -0.19 16.42
C PRO A 358 -17.50 -1.40 15.48
N LEU A 359 -17.88 -1.19 14.22
CA LEU A 359 -17.61 -2.14 13.16
C LEU A 359 -16.16 -2.03 12.72
N VAL A 360 -15.49 -3.15 12.55
CA VAL A 360 -14.07 -3.21 12.17
C VAL A 360 -13.94 -3.70 10.74
N PHE A 361 -13.31 -2.90 9.90
CA PHE A 361 -12.87 -3.23 8.57
C PHE A 361 -11.34 -3.34 8.60
N LEU A 362 -10.80 -4.52 8.33
CA LEU A 362 -9.37 -4.78 8.45
C LEU A 362 -8.87 -5.56 7.23
N ARG A 363 -7.73 -5.14 6.69
CA ARG A 363 -7.04 -5.80 5.58
C ARG A 363 -5.54 -5.83 5.82
N LEU A 364 -5.01 -7.01 6.12
CA LEU A 364 -3.58 -7.30 6.12
C LEU A 364 -3.15 -7.83 4.74
N ARG A 365 -2.46 -7.02 3.95
CA ARG A 365 -1.81 -7.41 2.70
C ARG A 365 -0.42 -7.95 3.01
N ARG A 366 -0.23 -9.26 2.80
CA ARG A 366 1.01 -9.98 3.11
C ARG A 366 1.30 -11.08 2.09
N GLY A 367 2.53 -11.14 1.58
CA GLY A 367 2.96 -12.17 0.63
C GLY A 367 2.06 -12.27 -0.61
N GLY A 368 1.61 -11.13 -1.14
CA GLY A 368 0.68 -11.04 -2.28
C GLY A 368 -0.74 -11.53 -1.98
N ARG A 369 -1.09 -11.77 -0.72
CA ARG A 369 -2.43 -12.18 -0.28
C ARG A 369 -3.00 -11.14 0.67
N THR A 370 -4.32 -10.98 0.65
CA THR A 370 -4.99 -10.17 1.67
C THR A 370 -5.76 -11.06 2.64
N TRP A 371 -5.55 -10.82 3.93
CA TRP A 371 -6.26 -11.45 5.03
C TRP A 371 -7.06 -10.40 5.81
N PRO A 372 -8.28 -10.72 6.26
CA PRO A 372 -9.11 -11.85 5.83
C PRO A 372 -9.37 -11.79 4.31
N ARG A 373 -9.62 -12.93 3.65
CA ARG A 373 -9.82 -12.95 2.18
C ARG A 373 -10.99 -12.06 1.74
N ARG A 374 -12.05 -12.05 2.54
CA ARG A 374 -13.29 -11.27 2.36
C ARG A 374 -13.36 -10.19 3.44
N ALA A 375 -13.50 -8.92 3.05
CA ALA A 375 -13.55 -7.79 3.99
C ALA A 375 -14.78 -7.89 4.93
N GLU A 376 -15.85 -8.51 4.44
CA GLU A 376 -17.06 -8.82 5.20
C GLU A 376 -16.78 -9.69 6.43
N ARG A 377 -15.69 -10.45 6.45
CA ARG A 377 -15.35 -11.28 7.62
C ARG A 377 -14.85 -10.47 8.81
N ALA A 378 -14.23 -9.32 8.55
CA ALA A 378 -13.88 -8.40 9.63
C ALA A 378 -15.14 -7.71 10.16
N ALA A 379 -15.94 -7.14 9.26
CA ALA A 379 -17.09 -6.30 9.62
C ALA A 379 -18.30 -7.09 10.15
N PHE A 380 -18.62 -8.21 9.52
CA PHE A 380 -19.80 -9.03 9.79
C PHE A 380 -19.43 -10.42 10.27
N GLY A 381 -18.34 -10.54 11.04
CA GLY A 381 -18.06 -11.73 11.84
C GLY A 381 -19.12 -11.94 12.93
N TRP A 382 -20.38 -12.13 12.52
CA TRP A 382 -21.58 -12.58 13.23
C TRP A 382 -21.28 -13.17 14.62
N ALA A 383 -21.52 -12.34 15.64
CA ALA A 383 -21.78 -12.61 17.06
C ALA A 383 -20.98 -13.68 17.82
N GLY A 384 -19.96 -14.30 17.23
CA GLY A 384 -19.24 -15.45 17.79
C GLY A 384 -17.92 -15.11 18.47
N LEU A 385 -17.35 -16.12 19.13
CA LEU A 385 -16.03 -16.07 19.75
C LEU A 385 -14.94 -15.74 18.72
N GLY A 386 -14.20 -14.64 18.94
CA GLY A 386 -13.15 -14.17 18.03
C GLY A 386 -13.62 -13.23 16.91
N ARG A 387 -14.81 -12.60 17.03
CA ARG A 387 -15.19 -11.46 16.17
C ARG A 387 -14.14 -10.34 16.25
N PHE A 388 -14.06 -9.51 15.21
CA PHE A 388 -13.27 -8.29 15.30
C PHE A 388 -13.96 -7.29 16.23
N ARG A 389 -13.18 -6.64 17.08
CA ARG A 389 -13.61 -5.67 18.08
C ARG A 389 -12.61 -4.52 18.09
N ALA A 390 -13.11 -3.32 18.31
CA ALA A 390 -12.27 -2.15 18.56
C ALA A 390 -12.61 -1.53 19.91
N ALA A 391 -11.58 -1.08 20.62
CA ALA A 391 -11.71 -0.13 21.72
C ALA A 391 -11.19 1.21 21.20
N LEU A 392 -12.09 2.14 20.92
CA LEU A 392 -11.75 3.48 20.41
C LEU A 392 -11.51 4.40 21.60
N GLY A 393 -10.36 5.07 21.61
CA GLY A 393 -9.94 6.01 22.63
C GLY A 393 -8.84 6.92 22.10
N HIS A 394 -8.49 7.91 22.91
CA HIS A 394 -7.36 8.80 22.71
C HIS A 394 -6.64 8.94 24.06
N PRO A 395 -5.29 8.85 24.14
CA PRO A 395 -4.36 8.71 23.01
C PRO A 395 -4.34 7.32 22.38
N ASP A 396 -4.87 6.29 23.05
CA ASP A 396 -4.74 4.91 22.60
C ASP A 396 -6.05 4.31 22.09
N TRP A 397 -5.94 3.48 21.05
CA TRP A 397 -7.02 2.61 20.59
C TRP A 397 -6.49 1.25 20.15
N SER A 398 -7.36 0.25 20.11
CA SER A 398 -6.95 -1.11 19.75
C SER A 398 -7.99 -1.84 18.92
N VAL A 399 -7.51 -2.80 18.12
CA VAL A 399 -8.31 -3.76 17.38
C VAL A 399 -7.85 -5.17 17.69
N THR A 400 -8.79 -6.05 17.99
CA THR A 400 -8.53 -7.49 18.12
C THR A 400 -9.52 -8.27 17.28
N GLY A 401 -9.11 -9.39 16.69
CA GLY A 401 -10.04 -10.22 15.94
C GLY A 401 -9.41 -11.49 15.38
N ARG A 402 -10.27 -12.38 14.87
CA ARG A 402 -9.87 -13.69 14.34
C ARG A 402 -10.60 -14.00 13.04
N ALA A 403 -9.88 -14.59 12.10
CA ALA A 403 -10.46 -15.16 10.89
C ALA A 403 -9.71 -16.45 10.49
N GLY A 404 -10.42 -17.58 10.60
CA GLY A 404 -9.84 -18.91 10.40
C GLY A 404 -8.84 -19.25 11.51
N LEU A 405 -7.67 -19.76 11.11
CA LEU A 405 -6.60 -20.17 12.02
C LEU A 405 -5.64 -19.03 12.40
N ARG A 406 -6.03 -17.78 12.14
CA ARG A 406 -5.23 -16.60 12.50
C ARG A 406 -6.05 -15.64 13.35
N ARG A 407 -5.41 -15.05 14.35
CA ARG A 407 -5.92 -13.90 15.11
C ARG A 407 -4.90 -12.76 15.10
N ILE A 408 -5.39 -11.55 15.25
CA ILE A 408 -4.58 -10.33 15.26
C ILE A 408 -4.94 -9.49 16.49
N ARG A 409 -3.94 -8.85 17.09
CA ARG A 409 -4.06 -7.75 18.04
C ARG A 409 -3.26 -6.57 17.48
N VAL A 410 -3.88 -5.40 17.50
CA VAL A 410 -3.32 -4.15 17.02
C VAL A 410 -3.56 -3.13 18.12
N GLU A 411 -2.50 -2.49 18.56
CA GLU A 411 -2.53 -1.42 19.56
C GLU A 411 -1.88 -0.21 18.91
N VAL A 412 -2.55 0.93 18.98
CA VAL A 412 -2.12 2.17 18.35
C VAL A 412 -2.12 3.26 19.41
N SER A 413 -1.05 4.05 19.44
CA SER A 413 -0.91 5.20 20.30
C SER A 413 -0.70 6.44 19.45
N LEU A 414 -1.37 7.54 19.82
CA LEU A 414 -1.23 8.87 19.21
C LEU A 414 -0.59 9.83 20.22
N PRO A 415 0.76 9.91 20.28
CA PRO A 415 1.45 10.81 21.19
C PRO A 415 1.11 12.26 20.91
N ALA A 416 0.93 13.06 21.97
CA ALA A 416 0.34 14.39 21.88
C ALA A 416 1.20 15.35 21.03
N GLU A 417 2.52 15.29 21.20
CA GLU A 417 3.52 16.06 20.48
C GLU A 417 3.57 15.76 18.96
N ARG A 418 2.98 14.63 18.54
CA ARG A 418 2.93 14.15 17.15
C ARG A 418 1.50 14.02 16.63
N THR A 419 0.51 14.63 17.28
CA THR A 419 -0.91 14.51 16.92
C THR A 419 -1.52 15.87 16.61
N LEU A 420 -2.16 15.98 15.44
CA LEU A 420 -2.81 17.19 14.96
C LEU A 420 -4.32 17.11 15.14
N PRO A 421 -4.94 17.93 16.02
CA PRO A 421 -6.39 18.08 16.11
C PRO A 421 -6.92 18.97 14.99
N LEU A 422 -7.99 18.56 14.32
CA LEU A 422 -8.59 19.25 13.17
C LEU A 422 -10.11 19.23 13.25
N ASP A 423 -10.73 20.37 12.95
CA ASP A 423 -12.18 20.45 12.75
C ASP A 423 -12.54 19.98 11.34
N TYR A 424 -13.26 18.86 11.28
CA TYR A 424 -13.76 18.28 10.04
C TYR A 424 -15.13 18.87 9.69
N ALA A 425 -15.33 19.13 8.40
CA ALA A 425 -16.60 19.57 7.87
C ALA A 425 -17.46 18.34 7.55
N ASP A 426 -18.61 18.20 8.21
CA ASP A 426 -19.59 17.17 7.87
C ASP A 426 -20.65 17.74 6.92
N PRO A 427 -21.15 16.99 5.91
CA PRO A 427 -22.21 17.47 5.03
C PRO A 427 -23.51 17.89 5.74
N ASP A 428 -23.78 17.40 6.94
CA ASP A 428 -24.93 17.83 7.75
C ASP A 428 -24.63 18.99 8.70
N GLY A 429 -23.42 19.55 8.67
CA GLY A 429 -22.99 20.67 9.49
C GLY A 429 -22.69 20.33 10.95
N SER A 430 -22.84 19.07 11.37
CA SER A 430 -22.46 18.68 12.73
C SER A 430 -20.96 18.83 12.93
N PRO A 431 -20.51 19.23 14.13
CA PRO A 431 -19.10 19.25 14.45
C PRO A 431 -18.52 17.83 14.37
N ALA A 432 -17.27 17.76 13.95
CA ALA A 432 -16.47 16.54 13.98
C ALA A 432 -15.03 16.95 14.24
N VAL A 433 -14.36 16.28 15.18
CA VAL A 433 -12.94 16.52 15.47
C VAL A 433 -12.17 15.27 15.09
N CYS A 434 -11.16 15.43 14.26
CA CYS A 434 -10.18 14.41 13.94
C CYS A 434 -8.88 14.68 14.69
N ARG A 435 -8.26 13.64 15.22
CA ARG A 435 -6.89 13.66 15.77
C ARG A 435 -6.04 12.76 14.89
N ASN A 436 -5.25 13.36 14.02
CA ASN A 436 -4.45 12.64 13.04
C ASN A 436 -2.95 12.65 13.41
N SER A 437 -2.24 11.58 13.08
CA SER A 437 -0.78 11.47 13.21
C SER A 437 -0.21 10.63 12.08
N GLU A 438 0.76 11.18 11.34
CA GLU A 438 1.54 10.42 10.35
C GLU A 438 2.85 9.85 10.92
N THR A 439 3.01 9.94 12.23
CA THR A 439 4.13 9.41 12.98
C THR A 439 3.61 8.82 14.30
N ALA A 440 2.51 8.09 14.25
CA ALA A 440 1.96 7.36 15.38
C ALA A 440 2.79 6.11 15.68
N ASP A 441 2.54 5.52 16.85
CA ASP A 441 3.14 4.25 17.24
C ASP A 441 2.11 3.13 17.14
N ALA A 442 2.54 1.94 16.71
CA ALA A 442 1.66 0.78 16.69
C ALA A 442 2.39 -0.55 16.94
N VAL A 443 1.72 -1.43 17.67
CA VAL A 443 2.13 -2.82 17.88
C VAL A 443 1.14 -3.73 17.19
N VAL A 444 1.61 -4.52 16.22
CA VAL A 444 0.80 -5.48 15.47
C VAL A 444 1.28 -6.88 15.79
N ARG A 445 0.45 -7.68 16.46
CA ARG A 445 0.72 -9.10 16.75
C ARG A 445 -0.22 -9.99 15.95
N LEU A 446 0.35 -10.80 15.05
CA LEU A 446 -0.38 -11.83 14.31
C LEU A 446 -0.03 -13.21 14.87
N GLU A 447 -1.04 -13.97 15.24
CA GLU A 447 -0.86 -15.31 15.79
C GLU A 447 -1.59 -16.36 14.95
N ARG A 448 -1.05 -17.58 14.97
CA ARG A 448 -1.61 -18.74 14.29
C ARG A 448 -1.92 -19.88 15.24
N TRP A 449 -3.01 -20.60 14.96
CA TRP A 449 -3.42 -21.78 15.69
C TRP A 449 -2.69 -23.04 15.21
N TRP A 450 -1.81 -23.60 16.03
CA TRP A 450 -1.14 -24.91 15.84
C TRP A 450 -1.41 -25.83 17.05
N GLY A 451 -2.68 -25.98 17.45
CA GLY A 451 -3.09 -26.64 18.70
C GLY A 451 -3.01 -25.73 19.94
N ARG A 452 -2.22 -24.66 19.85
CA ARG A 452 -2.29 -23.44 20.68
C ARG A 452 -2.01 -22.23 19.80
N TRP A 453 -2.39 -21.04 20.25
CA TRP A 453 -1.97 -19.80 19.60
C TRP A 453 -0.47 -19.60 19.77
N ARG A 454 0.21 -19.27 18.69
CA ARG A 454 1.64 -18.94 18.66
C ARG A 454 1.82 -17.71 17.77
N THR A 455 2.71 -16.80 18.16
CA THR A 455 3.10 -15.65 17.34
C THR A 455 3.61 -16.16 15.99
N GLU A 456 2.92 -15.73 14.93
CA GLU A 456 3.34 -15.94 13.54
C GLU A 456 4.26 -14.79 13.11
N GLU A 457 3.91 -13.55 13.49
CA GLU A 457 4.69 -12.33 13.26
C GLU A 457 4.33 -11.27 14.30
N GLU A 458 5.26 -10.38 14.56
CA GLU A 458 5.06 -9.17 15.37
C GLU A 458 5.76 -7.99 14.69
N TRP A 459 5.07 -6.86 14.59
CA TRP A 459 5.62 -5.61 14.08
C TRP A 459 5.51 -4.54 15.15
N LEU A 460 6.61 -3.82 15.34
CA LEU A 460 6.72 -2.64 16.17
C LEU A 460 6.95 -1.46 15.23
N LEU A 461 5.99 -0.55 15.20
CA LEU A 461 6.05 0.69 14.41
C LEU A 461 6.25 1.82 15.40
N GLU A 462 7.46 2.35 15.46
CA GLU A 462 7.82 3.48 16.32
C GLU A 462 7.86 4.72 15.43
N GLY A 463 6.76 5.46 15.43
CA GLY A 463 6.62 6.69 14.67
C GLY A 463 6.52 6.54 13.16
N THR A 464 6.16 5.35 12.68
CA THR A 464 5.95 5.08 11.25
C THR A 464 4.52 4.63 10.94
N ALA A 465 3.63 4.62 11.94
CA ALA A 465 2.21 4.36 11.72
C ALA A 465 1.48 5.64 11.34
N HIS A 466 0.54 5.54 10.41
CA HIS A 466 -0.36 6.61 10.03
C HIS A 466 -1.72 6.32 10.64
N ALA A 467 -2.14 7.11 11.61
CA ALA A 467 -3.31 6.80 12.40
C ALA A 467 -4.11 8.03 12.79
N GLU A 468 -5.42 7.85 12.89
CA GLU A 468 -6.31 8.87 13.41
C GLU A 468 -7.36 8.28 14.34
N VAL A 469 -7.91 9.12 15.21
CA VAL A 469 -9.15 8.88 15.95
C VAL A 469 -10.02 10.12 15.86
N GLY A 470 -11.32 9.95 15.66
CA GLY A 470 -12.23 11.07 15.60
C GLY A 470 -13.61 10.78 16.18
N GLU A 471 -14.29 11.86 16.49
CA GLU A 471 -15.63 11.86 17.09
C GLU A 471 -16.46 13.07 16.64
N ARG A 472 -17.77 12.90 16.71
CA ARG A 472 -18.79 13.91 16.42
C ARG A 472 -19.46 14.42 17.68
#